data_AF-A0A9D9DSC7-F1
#
_entry.id   AF-A0A9D9DSC7-F1
#
_cell.length_a   1.000
_cell.length_b   1.000
_cell.length_c   1.000
_cell.angle_alpha   90.00
_cell.angle_beta   90.00
_cell.angle_gamma   90.00
#
_symmetry.space_group_name_H-M   'P 1'
#
loop_
_entity.id
_entity.type
_entity.pdbx_description
1 polymer ?
#
loop_
_entity_poly.entity_id
_entity_poly.type
_entity_poly.pdbx_seq_one_letter_code
_entity_poly.pdbx_strand_id
1 'polypeptide(L)'
;DVAGLSIGTRPDCINEETLDYLARLSKQCFVHLEMGIESCYDKSLQWMNRGHDFECARQAFKLAAERGLSTGTHLIFGLPSQSRNEDLAEAKVISTLPMRTLKLHQLQIIKGTALERTYASTPQQFHFFKLEEYVDFVIDFLERLSPAICLERFSSEAPPRFQAGPTFGPIRADRVLQLIEKRLEERDTWQGRLFKQDT
;
A
#
# COMPACT_ATOMS: atom_id res chain seq x y z
N ASP A 1 -25.80 -16.31 -5.38
CA ASP A 1 -24.44 -16.81 -5.62
C ASP A 1 -23.39 -15.78 -5.25
N VAL A 2 -22.21 -16.23 -4.83
CA VAL A 2 -21.07 -15.38 -4.46
C VAL A 2 -20.03 -15.44 -5.59
N ALA A 3 -19.75 -14.31 -6.25
CA ALA A 3 -18.82 -14.27 -7.39
C ALA A 3 -17.34 -14.42 -6.98
N GLY A 4 -17.01 -14.05 -5.75
CA GLY A 4 -15.65 -14.17 -5.22
C GLY A 4 -15.50 -13.64 -3.80
N LEU A 5 -14.30 -13.80 -3.25
CA LEU A 5 -13.90 -13.43 -1.90
C LEU A 5 -12.63 -12.58 -1.97
N SER A 6 -12.63 -11.47 -1.24
CA SER A 6 -11.44 -10.66 -0.98
C SER A 6 -11.11 -10.76 0.51
N ILE A 7 -9.92 -11.24 0.83
CA ILE A 7 -9.49 -11.57 2.19
C ILE A 7 -8.27 -10.72 2.53
N GLY A 8 -8.39 -9.85 3.53
CA GLY A 8 -7.28 -9.08 4.06
C GLY A 8 -6.64 -9.80 5.26
N THR A 9 -5.32 -9.89 5.28
CA THR A 9 -4.56 -10.46 6.40
C THR A 9 -3.20 -9.78 6.58
N ARG A 10 -2.50 -10.11 7.66
CA ARG A 10 -1.08 -9.79 7.82
C ARG A 10 -0.24 -10.96 7.29
N PRO A 11 0.94 -10.69 6.69
CA PRO A 11 1.87 -11.74 6.28
C PRO A 11 2.19 -12.81 7.34
N ASP A 12 2.35 -12.42 8.61
CA ASP A 12 2.65 -13.34 9.71
C ASP A 12 1.46 -14.22 10.15
N CYS A 13 0.25 -13.93 9.68
CA CYS A 13 -0.96 -14.63 10.08
C CYS A 13 -1.38 -15.71 9.07
N ILE A 14 -0.62 -15.94 8.01
CA ILE A 14 -0.94 -16.93 6.99
C ILE A 14 0.07 -18.07 6.96
N ASN A 15 -0.44 -19.29 7.06
CA ASN A 15 0.37 -20.51 7.03
C ASN A 15 0.01 -21.36 5.80
N GLU A 16 0.77 -22.44 5.58
CA GLU A 16 0.59 -23.31 4.42
C GLU A 16 -0.81 -23.92 4.34
N GLU A 17 -1.37 -24.37 5.47
CA GLU A 17 -2.73 -24.93 5.53
C GLU A 17 -3.79 -23.93 5.06
N THR A 18 -3.67 -22.67 5.50
CA THR A 18 -4.56 -21.59 5.08
C THR A 18 -4.41 -21.32 3.58
N LEU A 19 -3.17 -21.26 3.08
CA LEU A 19 -2.91 -21.06 1.66
C LEU A 19 -3.44 -22.20 0.79
N ASP A 20 -3.27 -23.45 1.21
CA ASP A 20 -3.80 -24.64 0.53
C ASP A 20 -5.33 -24.62 0.47
N TYR A 21 -5.96 -24.23 1.58
CA TYR A 21 -7.41 -24.06 1.63
C TYR A 21 -7.88 -22.98 0.66
N LEU A 22 -7.25 -21.80 0.67
CA LEU A 22 -7.59 -20.71 -0.23
C LEU A 22 -7.36 -21.08 -1.69
N ALA A 23 -6.30 -21.85 -2.00
CA ALA A 23 -6.01 -22.31 -3.35
C ALA A 23 -7.01 -23.37 -3.85
N ARG A 24 -7.58 -24.17 -2.95
CA ARG A 24 -8.68 -25.06 -3.29
C ARG A 24 -9.98 -24.28 -3.50
N LEU A 25 -10.22 -23.25 -2.71
CA LEU A 25 -11.38 -22.37 -2.84
C LEU A 25 -11.32 -21.53 -4.13
N SER A 26 -10.13 -21.10 -4.54
CA SER A 26 -9.92 -20.31 -5.77
C SER A 26 -10.28 -21.05 -7.06
N LYS A 27 -10.39 -22.39 -6.99
CA LYS A 27 -10.90 -23.22 -8.09
C LYS A 27 -12.42 -23.20 -8.22
N GLN A 28 -13.14 -22.72 -7.20
CA GLN A 28 -14.61 -22.68 -7.16
C GLN A 28 -15.15 -21.26 -7.36
N CYS A 29 -14.47 -20.25 -6.83
CA CYS A 29 -14.80 -18.84 -7.04
C CYS A 29 -13.53 -17.99 -7.04
N PHE A 30 -13.61 -16.73 -7.44
CA PHE A 30 -12.46 -15.84 -7.39
C PHE A 30 -12.02 -15.61 -5.94
N VAL A 31 -10.74 -15.78 -5.64
CA VAL A 31 -10.15 -15.47 -4.33
C VAL A 31 -9.00 -14.49 -4.52
N HIS A 32 -9.11 -13.33 -3.87
CA HIS A 32 -8.05 -12.34 -3.78
C HIS A 32 -7.56 -12.22 -2.33
N LEU A 33 -6.25 -12.39 -2.14
CA LEU A 33 -5.58 -12.34 -0.84
C LEU A 33 -4.76 -11.05 -0.74
N GLU A 34 -5.23 -10.10 0.06
CA GLU A 34 -4.51 -8.87 0.36
C GLU A 34 -3.68 -9.05 1.64
N MET A 35 -2.35 -8.90 1.51
CA MET A 35 -1.43 -8.99 2.63
C MET A 35 -0.84 -7.62 2.92
N GLY A 36 -1.11 -7.08 4.10
CA GLY A 36 -0.66 -5.75 4.48
C GLY A 36 0.81 -5.70 4.88
N ILE A 37 1.66 -5.17 3.99
CA ILE A 37 3.09 -4.94 4.30
C ILE A 37 3.31 -3.58 4.95
N GLU A 38 2.55 -2.56 4.57
CA GLU A 38 2.67 -1.15 4.99
C GLU A 38 3.97 -0.45 4.53
N SER A 39 5.11 -1.14 4.57
CA SER A 39 6.44 -0.65 4.19
C SER A 39 7.35 -1.82 3.77
N CYS A 40 8.33 -1.55 2.91
CA CYS A 40 9.41 -2.48 2.57
C CYS A 40 10.63 -2.39 3.51
N TYR A 41 10.59 -1.52 4.53
CA TYR A 41 11.72 -1.25 5.41
C TYR A 41 11.45 -1.73 6.84
N ASP A 42 12.27 -2.65 7.33
CA ASP A 42 12.10 -3.22 8.68
C ASP A 42 12.17 -2.17 9.79
N LYS A 43 12.98 -1.10 9.62
CA LYS A 43 13.01 0.03 10.57
C LYS A 43 11.63 0.69 10.75
N SER A 44 10.83 0.73 9.69
CA SER A 44 9.50 1.32 9.69
C SER A 44 8.46 0.36 10.22
N LEU A 45 8.57 -0.92 9.85
CA LEU A 45 7.74 -1.98 10.42
C LEU A 45 7.90 -2.04 11.94
N GLN A 46 9.14 -1.97 12.43
CA GLN A 46 9.46 -1.88 13.85
C GLN A 46 8.90 -0.60 14.49
N TRP A 47 9.08 0.56 13.85
CA TRP A 47 8.53 1.83 14.36
C TRP A 47 6.99 1.80 14.46
N MET A 48 6.30 1.18 13.50
CA MET A 48 4.86 0.96 13.51
C MET A 48 4.42 -0.17 14.45
N ASN A 49 5.36 -0.87 15.11
CA ASN A 49 5.10 -2.04 15.94
C ASN A 49 4.36 -3.16 15.17
N ARG A 50 4.79 -3.44 13.94
CA ARG A 50 4.31 -4.58 13.14
C ARG A 50 4.90 -5.89 13.68
N GLY A 51 4.12 -6.95 13.54
CA GLY A 51 4.49 -8.31 13.96
C GLY A 51 5.29 -9.11 12.93
N HIS A 52 5.72 -8.48 11.83
CA HIS A 52 6.49 -9.09 10.76
C HIS A 52 7.55 -8.12 10.24
N ASP A 53 8.59 -8.69 9.64
CA ASP A 53 9.56 -8.00 8.80
C ASP A 53 9.18 -8.12 7.31
N PHE A 54 9.97 -7.50 6.44
CA PHE A 54 9.72 -7.55 5.00
C PHE A 54 10.00 -8.93 4.39
N GLU A 55 10.92 -9.72 4.96
CA GLU A 55 11.19 -11.07 4.46
C GLU A 55 10.01 -12.02 4.70
N CYS A 56 9.34 -11.92 5.85
CA CYS A 56 8.09 -12.61 6.11
C CYS A 56 7.04 -12.30 5.02
N ALA A 57 6.90 -11.03 4.62
CA ALA A 57 6.04 -10.64 3.52
C ALA A 57 6.45 -11.27 2.19
N ARG A 58 7.73 -11.17 1.81
CA ARG A 58 8.26 -11.77 0.57
C ARG A 58 7.94 -13.26 0.49
N GLN A 59 8.15 -13.98 1.60
CA GLN A 59 7.90 -15.41 1.65
C GLN A 59 6.39 -15.73 1.58
N ALA A 60 5.53 -14.96 2.23
CA ALA A 60 4.09 -15.12 2.13
C ALA A 60 3.57 -14.92 0.69
N PHE A 61 4.05 -13.88 0.00
CA PHE A 61 3.73 -13.67 -1.43
C PHE A 61 4.20 -14.81 -2.31
N LYS A 62 5.44 -15.29 -2.11
CA LYS A 62 5.98 -16.42 -2.85
C LYS A 62 5.13 -17.68 -2.67
N LEU A 63 4.84 -18.08 -1.43
CA LEU A 63 4.05 -19.28 -1.13
C LEU A 63 2.61 -19.20 -1.68
N ALA A 64 2.01 -18.01 -1.67
CA ALA A 64 0.70 -17.77 -2.27
C ALA A 64 0.74 -17.86 -3.80
N ALA A 65 1.79 -17.31 -4.43
CA ALA A 65 1.98 -17.35 -5.87
C ALA A 65 2.24 -18.77 -6.40
N GLU A 66 3.02 -19.58 -5.67
CA GLU A 66 3.25 -21.01 -5.97
C GLU A 66 1.93 -21.81 -6.03
N ARG A 67 0.90 -21.34 -5.33
CA ARG A 67 -0.45 -21.93 -5.31
C ARG A 67 -1.42 -21.27 -6.30
N GLY A 68 -0.94 -20.32 -7.11
CA GLY A 68 -1.73 -19.61 -8.11
C GLY A 68 -2.75 -18.63 -7.54
N LEU A 69 -2.60 -18.20 -6.28
CA LEU A 69 -3.50 -17.21 -5.67
C LEU A 69 -3.30 -15.81 -6.27
N SER A 70 -4.40 -15.08 -6.44
CA SER A 70 -4.34 -13.66 -6.77
C SER A 70 -4.04 -12.87 -5.50
N THR A 71 -2.93 -12.15 -5.47
CA THR A 71 -2.47 -11.44 -4.28
C THR A 71 -2.35 -9.93 -4.50
N GLY A 72 -2.46 -9.18 -3.42
CA GLY A 72 -2.28 -7.73 -3.41
C GLY A 72 -1.71 -7.24 -2.09
N THR A 73 -1.29 -5.98 -2.05
CA THR A 73 -0.77 -5.35 -0.83
C THR A 73 -1.21 -3.90 -0.68
N HIS A 74 -0.83 -3.30 0.45
CA HIS A 74 -0.93 -1.88 0.66
C HIS A 74 0.36 -1.29 1.25
N LEU A 75 0.67 -0.05 0.85
CA LEU A 75 1.78 0.75 1.34
C LEU A 75 1.27 2.02 2.01
N ILE A 76 1.96 2.47 3.06
CA ILE A 76 1.71 3.73 3.75
C ILE A 76 2.88 4.68 3.51
N PHE A 77 2.59 5.82 2.87
CA PHE A 77 3.57 6.87 2.61
C PHE A 77 3.56 7.98 3.66
N GLY A 78 4.71 8.61 3.87
CA GLY A 78 4.86 9.71 4.83
C GLY A 78 5.11 9.22 6.27
N LEU A 79 5.64 8.00 6.43
CA LEU A 79 6.05 7.49 7.74
C LEU A 79 7.25 8.31 8.26
N PRO A 80 7.25 8.76 9.54
CA PRO A 80 8.40 9.44 10.15
C PRO A 80 9.72 8.69 10.08
N SER A 81 9.67 7.36 9.95
CA SER A 81 10.84 6.49 9.85
C SER A 81 11.39 6.38 8.42
N GLN A 82 10.71 6.94 7.42
CA GLN A 82 11.10 6.90 6.01
C GLN A 82 11.31 8.29 5.43
N SER A 83 12.32 8.39 4.57
CA SER A 83 12.45 9.54 3.68
C SER A 83 11.57 9.38 2.43
N ARG A 84 11.24 10.50 1.77
CA ARG A 84 10.54 10.50 0.48
C ARG A 84 11.24 9.62 -0.58
N ASN A 85 12.57 9.58 -0.58
CA ASN A 85 13.33 8.75 -1.53
C ASN A 85 13.20 7.26 -1.23
N GLU A 86 13.07 6.89 0.05
CA GLU A 86 12.78 5.52 0.45
C GLU A 86 11.37 5.13 0.02
N ASP A 87 10.36 5.96 0.28
CA ASP A 87 8.98 5.71 -0.17
C ASP A 87 8.91 5.53 -1.71
N LEU A 88 9.65 6.32 -2.49
CA LEU A 88 9.73 6.13 -3.95
C LEU A 88 10.48 4.85 -4.36
N ALA A 89 11.49 4.45 -3.60
CA ALA A 89 12.26 3.24 -3.89
C ALA A 89 11.44 1.96 -3.67
N GLU A 90 10.42 2.00 -2.80
CA GLU A 90 9.51 0.88 -2.59
C GLU A 90 8.82 0.46 -3.90
N ALA A 91 8.54 1.39 -4.83
CA ALA A 91 7.95 1.07 -6.14
C ALA A 91 8.75 -0.02 -6.89
N LYS A 92 10.08 0.08 -6.86
CA LYS A 92 10.96 -0.94 -7.48
C LYS A 92 10.89 -2.24 -6.69
N VAL A 93 10.95 -2.18 -5.36
CA VAL A 93 10.95 -3.35 -4.48
C VAL A 93 9.65 -4.16 -4.62
N ILE A 94 8.50 -3.52 -4.49
CA ILE A 94 7.20 -4.21 -4.60
C ILE A 94 6.94 -4.75 -6.01
N SER A 95 7.52 -4.12 -7.04
CA SER A 95 7.46 -4.62 -8.42
C SER A 95 8.16 -5.97 -8.61
N THR A 96 8.99 -6.40 -7.66
CA THR A 96 9.63 -7.73 -7.66
C THR A 96 8.78 -8.82 -7.00
N LEU A 97 7.72 -8.45 -6.28
CA LEU A 97 6.86 -9.42 -5.60
C LEU A 97 5.87 -10.04 -6.59
N PRO A 98 5.54 -11.33 -6.44
CA PRO A 98 4.54 -11.99 -7.28
C PRO A 98 3.13 -11.60 -6.82
N MET A 99 2.78 -10.34 -7.06
CA MET A 99 1.48 -9.75 -6.72
C MET A 99 0.85 -9.04 -7.91
N ARG A 100 -0.48 -8.86 -7.86
CA ARG A 100 -1.26 -8.26 -8.94
C ARG A 100 -1.81 -6.89 -8.63
N THR A 101 -2.07 -6.59 -7.36
CA THR A 101 -2.74 -5.35 -7.00
C THR A 101 -2.05 -4.62 -5.85
N LEU A 102 -2.25 -3.30 -5.82
CA LEU A 102 -1.67 -2.41 -4.82
C LEU A 102 -2.69 -1.35 -4.39
N LYS A 103 -2.73 -1.06 -3.09
CA LYS A 103 -3.43 0.10 -2.52
C LYS A 103 -2.43 1.07 -1.90
N LEU A 104 -2.57 2.32 -2.25
CA LEU A 104 -1.76 3.40 -1.69
C LEU A 104 -2.53 4.08 -0.56
N HIS A 105 -1.82 4.31 0.54
CA HIS A 105 -2.30 5.05 1.69
C HIS A 105 -1.29 6.16 1.99
N GLN A 106 -1.80 7.35 2.25
CA GLN A 106 -1.07 8.40 2.95
C GLN A 106 -1.21 8.16 4.46
N LEU A 107 -0.17 8.47 5.23
CA LEU A 107 -0.22 8.41 6.69
C LEU A 107 -1.36 9.28 7.23
N GLN A 108 -2.19 8.69 8.09
CA GLN A 108 -3.26 9.40 8.80
C GLN A 108 -3.19 9.10 10.29
N ILE A 109 -3.47 10.11 11.11
CA ILE A 109 -3.61 9.94 12.55
C ILE A 109 -5.08 9.68 12.88
N ILE A 110 -5.35 8.50 13.43
CA ILE A 110 -6.70 8.04 13.76
C ILE A 110 -6.91 8.09 15.28
N LYS A 111 -8.06 8.62 15.70
CA LYS A 111 -8.46 8.74 17.12
C LYS A 111 -8.45 7.39 17.82
N GLY A 112 -7.98 7.40 19.06
CA GLY A 112 -7.92 6.23 19.94
C GLY A 112 -6.75 5.28 19.64
N THR A 113 -5.90 5.59 18.66
CA THR A 113 -4.77 4.72 18.31
C THR A 113 -3.52 5.05 19.14
N ALA A 114 -2.57 4.11 19.18
CA ALA A 114 -1.25 4.39 19.74
C ALA A 114 -0.55 5.54 18.98
N LEU A 115 -0.77 5.61 17.67
CA LEU A 115 -0.18 6.63 16.82
C LEU A 115 -0.67 8.05 17.15
N GLU A 116 -1.94 8.21 17.56
CA GLU A 116 -2.45 9.50 18.05
C GLU A 116 -1.67 9.98 19.27
N ARG A 117 -1.35 9.08 20.21
CA ARG A 117 -0.55 9.42 21.40
C ARG A 117 0.88 9.77 21.03
N THR A 118 1.48 9.02 20.10
CA THR A 118 2.83 9.30 19.58
C THR A 118 2.87 10.68 18.91
N TYR A 119 1.91 10.97 18.02
CA TYR A 119 1.80 12.26 17.34
C TYR A 119 1.64 13.42 18.32
N ALA A 120 0.80 13.27 19.35
CA ALA A 120 0.61 14.30 20.37
C ALA A 120 1.90 14.57 21.19
N SER A 121 2.76 13.56 21.36
CA SER A 121 4.00 13.66 22.14
C SER A 121 5.19 14.18 21.32
N THR A 122 5.27 13.83 20.04
CA THR A 122 6.37 14.19 19.14
C THR A 122 5.89 14.69 17.76
N PRO A 123 5.03 15.72 17.68
CA PRO A 123 4.42 16.15 16.42
C PRO A 123 5.43 16.59 15.36
N GLN A 124 6.59 17.09 15.77
CA GLN A 124 7.69 17.52 14.90
C GLN A 124 8.37 16.38 14.12
N GLN A 125 8.16 15.12 14.51
CA GLN A 125 8.67 13.97 13.76
C GLN A 125 7.80 13.66 12.53
N PHE A 126 6.59 14.23 12.47
CA PHE A 126 5.62 13.91 11.43
C PHE A 126 5.62 15.00 10.36
N HIS A 127 5.75 14.57 9.10
CA HIS A 127 5.46 15.37 7.93
C HIS A 127 4.25 14.77 7.23
N PHE A 128 3.15 15.53 7.17
CA PHE A 128 1.97 15.11 6.42
C PHE A 128 2.00 15.76 5.05
N PHE A 129 1.72 14.95 4.03
CA PHE A 129 1.56 15.47 2.68
C PHE A 129 0.50 16.56 2.64
N LYS A 130 0.76 17.59 1.83
CA LYS A 130 -0.32 18.40 1.26
C LYS A 130 -0.90 17.68 0.04
N LEU A 131 -2.14 17.99 -0.34
CA LEU A 131 -2.81 17.31 -1.45
C LEU A 131 -1.99 17.35 -2.76
N GLU A 132 -1.53 18.54 -3.17
CA GLU A 132 -0.73 18.69 -4.40
C GLU A 132 0.61 17.94 -4.33
N GLU A 133 1.26 17.98 -3.16
CA GLU A 133 2.50 17.26 -2.88
C GLU A 133 2.30 15.74 -2.97
N TYR A 134 1.16 15.24 -2.46
CA TYR A 134 0.80 13.83 -2.54
C TYR A 134 0.53 13.40 -3.98
N VAL A 135 -0.22 14.19 -4.75
CA VAL A 135 -0.50 13.92 -6.16
C VAL A 135 0.81 13.81 -6.95
N ASP A 136 1.72 14.76 -6.76
CA ASP A 136 3.04 14.74 -7.40
C ASP A 136 3.87 13.53 -6.96
N PHE A 137 3.87 13.21 -5.66
CA PHE A 137 4.56 12.04 -5.13
C PHE A 137 4.02 10.73 -5.71
N VAL A 138 2.69 10.56 -5.75
CA VAL A 138 2.06 9.35 -6.29
C VAL A 138 2.42 9.17 -7.75
N ILE A 139 2.47 10.24 -8.55
CA ILE A 139 2.88 10.14 -9.95
C ILE A 139 4.34 9.71 -10.07
N ASP A 140 5.25 10.31 -9.31
CA ASP A 140 6.65 9.89 -9.29
C ASP A 140 6.79 8.40 -8.88
N PHE A 141 5.96 7.93 -7.96
CA PHE A 141 5.90 6.52 -7.57
C PHE A 141 5.39 5.64 -8.72
N LEU A 142 4.28 6.02 -9.37
CA LEU A 142 3.67 5.28 -10.48
C LEU A 142 4.61 5.14 -11.66
N GLU A 143 5.37 6.18 -12.01
CA GLU A 143 6.36 6.13 -13.10
C GLU A 143 7.38 4.98 -12.89
N ARG A 144 7.68 4.63 -11.64
CA ARG A 144 8.65 3.59 -11.26
C ARG A 144 8.01 2.23 -11.01
N LEU A 145 6.70 2.20 -10.79
CA LEU A 145 5.94 0.99 -10.51
C LEU A 145 5.78 0.14 -11.78
N SER A 146 5.89 -1.18 -11.65
CA SER A 146 5.63 -2.11 -12.75
C SER A 146 4.23 -1.88 -13.35
N PRO A 147 4.09 -1.80 -14.68
CA PRO A 147 2.78 -1.67 -15.34
C PRO A 147 1.92 -2.94 -15.20
N ALA A 148 2.49 -4.06 -14.71
CA ALA A 148 1.75 -5.29 -14.45
C ALA A 148 0.93 -5.25 -13.14
N ILE A 149 1.16 -4.27 -12.27
CA ILE A 149 0.45 -4.11 -11.00
C ILE A 149 -0.74 -3.16 -11.20
N CYS A 150 -1.95 -3.62 -10.86
CA CYS A 150 -3.15 -2.80 -10.88
C CYS A 150 -3.30 -2.00 -9.58
N LEU A 151 -3.55 -0.69 -9.67
CA LEU A 151 -3.86 0.13 -8.52
C LEU A 151 -5.35 0.03 -8.20
N GLU A 152 -5.67 -0.50 -7.03
CA GLU A 152 -7.06 -0.54 -6.53
C GLU A 152 -7.44 0.77 -5.82
N ARG A 153 -6.45 1.50 -5.32
CA ARG A 153 -6.66 2.72 -4.54
C ARG A 153 -5.42 3.62 -4.59
N PHE A 154 -5.65 4.91 -4.75
CA PHE A 154 -4.61 5.93 -4.79
C PHE A 154 -4.49 6.77 -3.53
N SER A 155 -5.51 6.77 -2.66
CA SER A 155 -5.51 7.46 -1.37
C SER A 155 -6.48 6.79 -0.42
N SER A 156 -6.18 6.81 0.87
CA SER A 156 -7.04 6.28 1.91
C SER A 156 -7.99 7.34 2.47
N GLU A 157 -9.15 6.90 2.96
CA GLU A 157 -10.13 7.75 3.64
C GLU A 157 -10.48 7.16 5.00
N ALA A 158 -10.53 8.02 6.02
CA ALA A 158 -11.17 7.71 7.29
C ALA A 158 -12.34 8.68 7.50
N PRO A 159 -13.48 8.23 8.07
CA PRO A 159 -14.57 9.12 8.42
C PRO A 159 -14.07 10.30 9.26
N PRO A 160 -14.46 11.56 8.98
CA PRO A 160 -13.88 12.74 9.65
C PRO A 160 -13.92 12.68 11.17
N ARG A 161 -14.95 12.05 11.74
CA ARG A 161 -15.08 11.85 13.19
C ARG A 161 -13.92 11.07 13.82
N PHE A 162 -13.21 10.25 13.05
CA PHE A 162 -12.06 9.44 13.49
C PHE A 162 -10.70 10.09 13.19
N GLN A 163 -10.64 11.21 12.47
CA GLN A 163 -9.35 11.83 12.14
C GLN A 163 -8.87 12.72 13.30
N ALA A 164 -7.58 12.63 13.64
CA ALA A 164 -6.92 13.34 14.74
C ALA A 164 -5.71 14.19 14.30
N GLY A 165 -5.35 14.16 13.01
CA GLY A 165 -4.23 14.90 12.44
C GLY A 165 -4.64 15.75 11.23
N PRO A 166 -3.67 16.38 10.56
CA PRO A 166 -3.89 17.09 9.29
C PRO A 166 -4.50 16.17 8.23
N THR A 167 -5.33 16.75 7.37
CA THR A 167 -6.11 16.04 6.36
C THR A 167 -6.06 16.82 5.04
N PHE A 168 -6.43 16.19 3.93
CA PHE A 168 -6.61 16.90 2.65
C PHE A 168 -7.90 17.76 2.61
N GLY A 169 -8.58 17.95 3.74
CA GLY A 169 -9.86 18.62 3.83
C GLY A 169 -11.03 17.72 3.39
N PRO A 170 -12.17 18.29 2.98
CA PRO A 170 -13.36 17.54 2.58
C PRO A 170 -13.25 16.97 1.15
N ILE A 171 -12.10 16.43 0.78
CA ILE A 171 -11.86 15.79 -0.52
C ILE A 171 -12.05 14.29 -0.39
N ARG A 172 -12.66 13.69 -1.42
CA ARG A 172 -12.86 12.26 -1.53
C ARG A 172 -11.82 11.61 -2.45
N ALA A 173 -11.59 10.32 -2.31
CA ALA A 173 -10.58 9.53 -3.01
C ALA A 173 -10.81 9.51 -4.52
N ASP A 174 -12.07 9.54 -4.98
CA ASP A 174 -12.41 9.70 -6.40
C ASP A 174 -11.92 11.05 -6.94
N ARG A 175 -12.01 12.11 -6.13
CA ARG A 175 -11.47 13.41 -6.52
C ARG A 175 -9.94 13.45 -6.50
N VAL A 176 -9.29 12.75 -5.57
CA VAL A 176 -7.83 12.58 -5.59
C VAL A 176 -7.39 11.83 -6.85
N LEU A 177 -8.10 10.77 -7.24
CA LEU A 177 -7.85 10.05 -8.50
C LEU A 177 -7.95 10.98 -9.71
N GLN A 178 -9.01 11.78 -9.82
CA GLN A 178 -9.16 12.74 -10.93
C GLN A 178 -8.00 13.76 -10.99
N LEU A 179 -7.46 14.17 -9.85
CA LEU A 179 -6.29 15.06 -9.81
C LEU A 179 -5.02 14.35 -10.30
N ILE A 180 -4.84 13.09 -9.93
CA ILE A 180 -3.74 12.25 -10.41
C ILE A 180 -3.84 12.06 -11.92
N GLU A 181 -5.00 11.69 -12.45
CA GLU A 181 -5.23 11.51 -13.90
C GLU A 181 -4.92 12.80 -14.66
N LYS A 182 -5.45 13.94 -14.21
CA LYS A 182 -5.18 15.25 -14.81
C LYS A 182 -3.68 15.58 -14.78
N ARG A 183 -3.00 15.32 -13.65
CA ARG A 183 -1.56 15.62 -13.51
C ARG A 183 -0.69 14.66 -14.32
N LEU A 184 -1.12 13.41 -14.56
CA LEU A 184 -0.46 12.49 -15.49
C LEU A 184 -0.52 13.04 -16.92
N GLU A 185 -1.67 13.52 -17.37
CA GLU A 185 -1.83 14.18 -18.68
C GLU A 185 -0.99 15.46 -18.78
N GLU A 186 -1.01 16.33 -17.76
CA GLU A 186 -0.22 17.56 -17.72
C GLU A 186 1.28 17.30 -17.80
N ARG A 187 1.76 16.19 -17.23
CA ARG A 187 3.17 15.79 -17.22
C ARG A 187 3.58 14.92 -18.42
N ASP A 188 2.63 14.57 -19.29
CA ASP A 188 2.82 13.61 -20.38
C ASP A 188 3.54 12.33 -19.88
N THR A 189 2.97 11.71 -18.86
CA THR A 189 3.57 10.56 -18.15
C THR A 189 2.54 9.48 -17.81
N TRP A 190 3.01 8.28 -17.46
CA TRP A 190 2.16 7.12 -17.17
C TRP A 190 2.85 6.15 -16.21
N GLN A 191 2.07 5.21 -15.66
CA GLN A 191 2.61 4.16 -14.80
C GLN A 191 3.65 3.32 -15.54
N GLY A 192 4.82 3.16 -14.94
CA GLY A 192 5.91 2.37 -15.50
C GLY A 192 6.74 3.08 -16.57
N ARG A 193 6.54 4.38 -16.83
CA ARG A 193 7.38 5.15 -17.77
C ARG A 193 8.88 5.04 -17.48
N LEU A 194 9.26 4.95 -16.20
CA LEU A 194 10.62 4.80 -15.71
C LEU A 194 10.93 3.38 -15.18
N PHE A 195 9.98 2.46 -15.30
CA PHE A 195 10.18 1.07 -14.89
C PHE A 195 11.19 0.39 -15.81
N LYS A 196 12.24 -0.17 -15.20
CA LYS A 196 13.23 -1.00 -15.90
C LYS A 196 13.08 -2.42 -15.38
N GLN A 197 12.78 -3.35 -16.27
CA GLN A 197 12.81 -4.76 -15.95
C GLN A 197 14.29 -5.14 -15.81
N ASP A 198 14.72 -5.48 -14.59
CA ASP A 198 16.04 -6.06 -14.40
C ASP A 198 16.02 -7.43 -15.11
N THR A 199 16.65 -7.51 -16.28
CA THR A 199 16.88 -8.75 -17.06
C THR A 199 17.80 -9.71 -16.35
#